data_AF-A0A4Y7ZMP1-F1
#
_entry.id   AF-A0A4Y7ZMP1-F1
#
_cell.length_a   1.000
_cell.length_b   1.000
_cell.length_c   1.000
_cell.angle_alpha   90.00
_cell.angle_beta   90.00
_cell.angle_gamma   90.00
#
_symmetry.space_group_name_H-M   'P 1'
#
loop_
_entity.id
_entity.type
_entity.pdbx_description
1 polymer ?
#
loop_
_entity_poly.entity_id
_entity_poly.type
_entity_poly.pdbx_seq_one_letter_code
_entity_poly.pdbx_strand_id
1 'polypeptide(L)'
;MSYQLYFWKQSANVNATPLEIVEAISNGEEPQYLERINIEALLIDIFEQWPEHEKSFGNDGQLSQVLIEFKDSKSCVVLDWSLKHLFVESHSAPGEELNTFIDLAAKYECPLFDPQTNQRYVG
;
A
#
# COMPACT_ATOMS: atom_id res chain seq x y z
N MET A 1 -13.52 1.93 12.02
CA MET A 1 -12.77 0.73 11.60
C MET A 1 -11.93 1.13 10.42
N SER A 2 -10.64 0.79 10.42
CA SER A 2 -9.78 0.99 9.25
C SER A 2 -9.81 -0.25 8.35
N TYR A 3 -9.55 -0.04 7.06
CA TYR A 3 -9.40 -1.08 6.05
C TYR A 3 -7.94 -1.11 5.61
N GLN A 4 -7.34 -2.28 5.46
CA GLN A 4 -5.90 -2.40 5.19
C GLN A 4 -5.69 -3.12 3.86
N LEU A 5 -4.80 -2.59 3.02
CA LEU A 5 -4.44 -3.18 1.74
C LEU A 5 -2.92 -3.30 1.67
N TYR A 6 -2.43 -4.45 1.25
CA TYR A 6 -1.00 -4.71 1.11
C TYR A 6 -0.68 -5.07 -0.34
N PHE A 7 0.32 -4.41 -0.90
CA PHE A 7 0.75 -4.59 -2.28
C PHE A 7 2.23 -4.94 -2.32
N TRP A 8 2.57 -6.05 -2.97
CA TRP A 8 3.96 -6.48 -3.11
C TRP A 8 4.11 -7.39 -4.32
N LYS A 9 5.34 -7.54 -4.82
CA LYS A 9 5.70 -8.56 -5.80
C LYS A 9 6.48 -9.67 -5.10
N GLN A 10 6.06 -10.92 -5.28
CA GLN A 10 6.66 -12.09 -4.62
C GLN A 10 7.46 -12.91 -5.62
N SER A 11 8.68 -13.30 -5.24
CA SER A 11 9.49 -14.25 -6.01
C SER A 11 8.76 -15.60 -6.16
N ALA A 12 8.72 -16.15 -7.37
CA ALA A 12 7.99 -17.38 -7.69
C ALA A 12 8.41 -18.65 -6.92
N ASN A 13 9.57 -18.64 -6.26
CA ASN A 13 10.18 -19.83 -5.64
C ASN A 13 9.97 -19.93 -4.12
N VAL A 14 9.01 -19.19 -3.55
CA VAL A 14 8.88 -19.08 -2.08
C VAL A 14 7.50 -19.52 -1.59
N ASN A 15 7.50 -20.37 -0.55
CA ASN A 15 6.30 -20.95 0.07
C ASN A 15 5.71 -20.13 1.23
N ALA A 16 6.17 -18.87 1.44
CA ALA A 16 5.60 -18.01 2.47
C ALA A 16 4.15 -17.66 2.12
N THR A 17 3.26 -17.88 3.08
CA THR A 17 1.84 -17.53 2.96
C THR A 17 1.66 -16.01 3.05
N PRO A 18 0.66 -15.42 2.38
CA PRO A 18 0.44 -13.97 2.43
C PRO A 18 0.33 -13.38 3.84
N LEU A 19 -0.20 -14.13 4.80
CA LEU A 19 -0.28 -13.70 6.21
C LEU A 19 1.08 -13.59 6.88
N GLU A 20 1.98 -14.56 6.65
CA GLU A 20 3.37 -14.49 7.17
C GLU A 20 4.12 -13.29 6.60
N ILE A 21 3.85 -12.94 5.34
CA ILE A 21 4.43 -11.75 4.69
C ILE A 21 3.94 -10.48 5.37
N VAL A 22 2.64 -10.37 5.59
CA VAL A 22 2.04 -9.21 6.27
C VAL A 22 2.56 -9.08 7.70
N GLU A 23 2.63 -10.17 8.45
CA GLU A 23 3.17 -10.16 9.81
C GLU A 23 4.62 -9.66 9.85
N ALA A 24 5.46 -10.13 8.92
CA ALA A 24 6.83 -9.65 8.79
C ALA A 24 6.89 -8.15 8.46
N ILE A 25 6.09 -7.68 7.49
CA ILE A 25 6.00 -6.25 7.14
C ILE A 25 5.56 -5.42 8.35
N SER A 26 4.51 -5.85 9.06
CA SER A 26 3.98 -5.17 10.25
C SER A 26 4.97 -5.13 11.41
N ASN A 27 5.90 -6.08 11.49
CA ASN A 27 7.00 -6.07 12.46
C ASN A 27 8.20 -5.21 12.01
N GLY A 28 8.10 -4.52 10.87
CA GLY A 28 9.19 -3.70 10.30
C GLY A 28 10.30 -4.55 9.66
N GLU A 29 10.03 -5.83 9.39
CA GLU A 29 10.96 -6.70 8.69
C GLU A 29 10.84 -6.50 7.18
N GLU A 30 11.94 -6.74 6.46
CA GLU A 30 11.96 -6.70 5.00
C GLU A 30 12.12 -8.13 4.46
N PRO A 31 11.04 -8.82 4.08
CA PRO A 31 11.13 -10.20 3.67
C PRO A 31 12.01 -10.36 2.43
N GLN A 32 12.95 -11.31 2.47
CA GLN A 32 13.95 -11.49 1.42
C GLN A 32 13.34 -11.96 0.09
N TYR A 33 12.18 -12.59 0.15
CA TYR A 33 11.46 -13.16 -0.99
C TYR A 33 10.56 -12.16 -1.72
N LEU A 34 10.44 -10.94 -1.20
CA LEU A 34 9.78 -9.85 -1.90
C LEU A 34 10.76 -9.23 -2.91
N GLU A 35 10.27 -9.05 -4.13
CA GLU A 35 11.01 -8.38 -5.19
C GLU A 35 11.02 -6.87 -4.95
N ARG A 36 12.08 -6.20 -5.40
CA ARG A 36 12.10 -4.74 -5.41
C ARG A 36 11.12 -4.22 -6.46
N ILE A 37 10.39 -3.18 -6.08
CA ILE A 37 9.42 -2.50 -6.93
C ILE A 37 9.89 -1.07 -7.17
N ASN A 38 9.44 -0.46 -8.25
CA ASN A 38 9.72 0.96 -8.51
C ASN A 38 8.78 1.84 -7.67
N ILE A 39 9.00 1.82 -6.35
CA ILE A 39 8.13 2.51 -5.38
C ILE A 39 8.09 4.01 -5.63
N GLU A 40 9.19 4.61 -6.07
CA GLU A 40 9.25 6.04 -6.39
C GLU A 40 8.29 6.41 -7.52
N ALA A 41 8.29 5.65 -8.61
CA ALA A 41 7.36 5.87 -9.72
C ALA A 41 5.91 5.60 -9.30
N LEU A 42 5.65 4.55 -8.50
CA LEU A 42 4.32 4.26 -7.97
C LEU A 42 3.80 5.41 -7.07
N LEU A 43 4.64 5.98 -6.22
CA LEU A 43 4.27 7.12 -5.37
C LEU A 43 4.00 8.37 -6.20
N ILE A 44 4.77 8.61 -7.27
CA ILE A 44 4.49 9.71 -8.21
C ILE A 44 3.09 9.54 -8.80
N ASP A 45 2.78 8.37 -9.37
CA ASP A 45 1.46 8.11 -9.94
C ASP A 45 0.32 8.26 -8.91
N ILE A 46 0.54 7.80 -7.68
CA ILE A 46 -0.39 7.98 -6.55
C ILE A 46 -0.60 9.48 -6.27
N PHE A 47 0.46 10.27 -6.17
CA PHE A 47 0.33 11.69 -5.85
C PHE A 47 -0.26 12.51 -7.00
N GLU A 48 -0.04 12.10 -8.24
CA GLU A 48 -0.66 12.69 -9.44
C GLU A 48 -2.15 12.40 -9.53
N GLN A 49 -2.62 11.29 -8.94
CA GLN A 49 -4.05 10.97 -8.87
C GLN A 49 -4.81 11.92 -7.93
N TRP A 50 -4.17 12.37 -6.86
CA TRP A 50 -4.77 13.24 -5.84
C TRP A 50 -3.97 14.55 -5.66
N PRO A 51 -3.81 15.38 -6.70
CA PRO A 51 -2.91 16.53 -6.64
C PRO A 51 -3.39 17.61 -5.66
N GLU A 52 -4.72 17.77 -5.55
CA GLU A 52 -5.37 18.76 -4.68
C GLU A 52 -5.51 18.31 -3.21
N HIS A 53 -5.15 17.07 -2.89
CA HIS A 53 -5.34 16.52 -1.55
C HIS A 53 -4.17 16.91 -0.65
N GLU A 54 -4.48 17.24 0.60
CA GLU A 54 -3.47 17.55 1.61
C GLU A 54 -2.66 16.28 1.90
N LYS A 55 -1.34 16.45 1.86
CA LYS A 55 -0.36 15.39 2.11
C LYS A 55 0.45 15.82 3.31
N SER A 56 0.35 15.08 4.41
CA SER A 56 1.24 15.26 5.55
C SER A 56 2.16 14.06 5.69
N PHE A 57 3.43 14.34 5.97
CA PHE A 57 4.47 13.33 6.15
C PHE A 57 4.65 13.03 7.63
N GLY A 58 5.04 11.80 7.96
CA GLY A 58 5.27 11.35 9.34
C GLY A 58 6.21 12.28 10.13
N ASN A 59 5.89 12.48 11.42
CA ASN A 59 6.63 13.35 12.34
C ASN A 59 8.05 12.87 12.67
N ASP A 60 8.42 11.66 12.27
CA ASP A 60 9.74 11.07 12.48
C ASP A 60 10.76 11.43 11.38
N GLY A 61 10.34 12.20 10.37
CA GLY A 61 11.19 12.59 9.25
C GLY A 61 11.49 11.46 8.28
N GLN A 62 10.84 10.30 8.43
CA GLN A 62 10.93 9.23 7.46
C GLN A 62 9.94 9.51 6.32
N LEU A 63 10.47 9.59 5.10
CA LEU A 63 9.71 9.59 3.85
C LEU A 63 9.15 8.19 3.57
N SER A 64 8.64 7.49 4.57
CA SER A 64 8.00 6.18 4.41
C SER A 64 6.53 6.23 4.74
N GLN A 65 6.00 7.35 5.26
CA GLN A 65 4.58 7.49 5.58
C GLN A 65 3.99 8.80 5.08
N VAL A 66 2.81 8.72 4.45
CA VAL A 66 2.02 9.88 3.99
C VAL A 66 0.56 9.68 4.34
N LEU A 67 -0.05 10.69 4.95
CA LEU A 67 -1.50 10.80 5.08
C LEU A 67 -2.06 11.60 3.91
N ILE A 68 -3.06 11.07 3.21
CA ILE A 68 -3.85 11.77 2.19
C ILE A 68 -5.25 11.99 2.76
N GLU A 69 -5.64 13.26 2.92
CA GLU A 69 -6.99 13.63 3.33
C GLU A 69 -7.86 13.97 2.12
N PHE A 70 -9.04 13.34 2.04
CA PHE A 70 -10.00 13.60 0.98
C PHE A 70 -10.87 14.82 1.28
N LYS A 71 -11.49 15.39 0.24
CA LYS A 71 -12.21 16.68 0.29
C LYS A 71 -13.34 16.74 1.32
N ASP A 72 -13.84 15.61 1.82
CA ASP A 72 -14.87 15.56 2.86
C ASP A 72 -14.33 15.73 4.29
N SER A 73 -13.00 15.77 4.46
CA SER A 73 -12.25 15.85 5.71
C SER A 73 -12.61 14.78 6.76
N LYS A 74 -13.32 13.73 6.34
CA LYS A 74 -13.74 12.60 7.19
C LYS A 74 -13.15 11.29 6.71
N SER A 75 -12.72 11.26 5.48
CA SER A 75 -12.01 10.14 4.89
C SER A 75 -10.54 10.50 4.66
N CYS A 76 -9.69 9.54 4.98
CA CYS A 76 -8.27 9.64 4.72
C CYS A 76 -7.68 8.25 4.46
N VAL A 77 -6.51 8.24 3.83
CA VAL A 77 -5.66 7.05 3.72
C VAL A 77 -4.27 7.37 4.25
N VAL A 78 -3.70 6.43 4.98
CA VAL A 78 -2.29 6.43 5.37
C VAL A 78 -1.57 5.46 4.46
N LEU A 79 -0.55 5.95 3.78
CA LEU A 79 0.35 5.15 2.99
C LEU A 79 1.60 4.88 3.81
N ASP A 80 2.03 3.62 3.87
CA ASP A 80 3.37 3.23 4.31
C ASP A 80 4.04 2.43 3.20
N TRP A 81 5.36 2.50 3.06
CA TRP A 81 6.04 1.80 1.98
C TRP A 81 7.50 1.49 2.27
N SER A 82 8.01 0.53 1.49
CA SER A 82 9.45 0.29 1.35
C SER A 82 9.81 0.09 -0.13
N LEU A 83 11.07 -0.26 -0.41
CA LEU A 83 11.50 -0.63 -1.76
C LEU A 83 10.82 -1.91 -2.31
N LYS A 84 9.99 -2.60 -1.52
CA LYS A 84 9.42 -3.91 -1.84
C LYS A 84 7.91 -4.03 -1.64
N HIS A 85 7.29 -3.07 -0.97
CA HIS A 85 5.85 -3.11 -0.73
C HIS A 85 5.27 -1.70 -0.60
N LEU A 86 3.95 -1.63 -0.81
CA LEU A 86 3.10 -0.51 -0.44
C LEU A 86 2.02 -1.04 0.50
N PHE A 87 1.78 -0.32 1.59
CA PHE A 87 0.71 -0.53 2.54
C PHE A 87 -0.23 0.67 2.49
N VAL A 88 -1.53 0.41 2.48
CA VAL A 88 -2.58 1.44 2.50
C VAL A 88 -3.53 1.13 3.63
N GLU A 89 -3.60 2.02 4.62
CA GLU A 89 -4.63 2.01 5.65
C GLU A 89 -5.68 3.07 5.33
N SER A 90 -6.92 2.64 5.12
CA SER A 90 -8.05 3.51 4.84
C SER A 90 -8.90 3.75 6.07
N HIS A 91 -9.24 5.00 6.31
CA HIS A 91 -10.24 5.41 7.30
C HIS A 91 -11.42 6.02 6.56
N SER A 92 -12.46 5.22 6.33
CA SER A 92 -13.72 5.64 5.67
C SER A 92 -13.57 6.11 4.22
N ALA A 93 -12.46 5.81 3.53
CA ALA A 93 -12.32 6.19 2.12
C ALA A 93 -13.33 5.41 1.24
N PRO A 94 -13.92 6.05 0.21
CA PRO A 94 -14.79 5.37 -0.73
C PRO A 94 -14.08 4.20 -1.44
N GLY A 95 -14.84 3.15 -1.77
CA GLY A 95 -14.28 1.99 -2.48
C GLY A 95 -13.69 2.33 -3.85
N GLU A 96 -14.19 3.37 -4.53
CA GLU A 96 -13.62 3.85 -5.80
C GLU A 96 -12.19 4.41 -5.62
N GLU A 97 -11.92 5.10 -4.51
CA GLU A 97 -10.57 5.58 -4.18
C GLU A 97 -9.64 4.40 -3.88
N LEU A 98 -10.13 3.38 -3.16
CA LEU A 98 -9.37 2.16 -2.88
C LEU A 98 -9.07 1.35 -4.14
N ASN A 99 -10.02 1.25 -5.07
CA ASN A 99 -9.81 0.61 -6.36
C ASN A 99 -8.72 1.31 -7.17
N THR A 100 -8.59 2.63 -7.03
CA THR A 100 -7.53 3.37 -7.71
C THR A 100 -6.14 2.95 -7.23
N PHE A 101 -5.95 2.68 -5.93
CA PHE A 101 -4.70 2.11 -5.44
C PHE A 101 -4.41 0.72 -6.04
N ILE A 102 -5.44 -0.11 -6.20
CA ILE A 102 -5.32 -1.44 -6.80
C ILE A 102 -4.87 -1.32 -8.26
N ASP A 103 -5.50 -0.44 -9.03
CA ASP A 103 -5.18 -0.22 -10.45
C ASP A 103 -3.77 0.35 -10.62
N LEU A 104 -3.35 1.27 -9.75
CA LEU A 104 -2.00 1.83 -9.76
C LEU A 104 -0.97 0.76 -9.41
N ALA A 105 -1.14 0.02 -8.31
CA ALA A 105 -0.21 -1.03 -7.89
C ALA A 105 -0.09 -2.16 -8.95
N ALA A 106 -1.18 -2.48 -9.64
CA ALA A 106 -1.18 -3.47 -10.71
C ALA A 106 -0.25 -3.09 -11.89
N LYS A 107 -0.13 -1.79 -12.23
CA LYS A 107 0.82 -1.30 -13.26
C LYS A 107 2.28 -1.63 -12.92
N TYR A 108 2.58 -1.79 -11.64
CA TYR A 108 3.91 -2.12 -11.12
C TYR A 108 4.04 -3.59 -10.71
N GLU A 109 3.13 -4.45 -11.19
CA GLU A 109 3.11 -5.88 -10.90
C GLU A 109 3.05 -6.19 -9.39
N CYS A 110 2.37 -5.33 -8.62
CA CYS A 110 2.19 -5.46 -7.18
C CYS A 110 0.76 -5.91 -6.86
N PRO A 111 0.45 -7.23 -6.91
CA PRO A 111 -0.89 -7.70 -6.61
C PRO A 111 -1.32 -7.37 -5.18
N LEU A 112 -2.64 -7.21 -5.01
CA LEU A 112 -3.28 -6.94 -3.73
C LEU A 112 -3.31 -8.19 -2.85
N PHE A 113 -3.02 -8.02 -1.57
CA PHE A 113 -3.53 -8.87 -0.51
C PHE A 113 -4.45 -8.07 0.40
N ASP A 114 -5.61 -8.65 0.66
CA ASP A 114 -6.64 -8.13 1.52
C ASP A 114 -6.72 -9.01 2.79
N PRO A 115 -6.22 -8.54 3.93
CA PRO A 115 -6.24 -9.29 5.18
C PRO A 115 -7.66 -9.42 5.79
N GLN A 116 -8.61 -8.55 5.44
CA GLN A 116 -10.00 -8.64 5.94
C GLN A 116 -10.73 -9.84 5.35
N THR A 117 -10.41 -10.18 4.10
CA THR A 117 -10.95 -11.34 3.38
C THR A 117 -9.97 -12.52 3.34
N ASN A 118 -8.74 -12.32 3.82
CA ASN A 118 -7.62 -13.26 3.71
C ASN A 118 -7.41 -13.71 2.25
N GLN A 119 -7.53 -12.79 1.30
CA GLN A 119 -7.49 -13.08 -0.12
C GLN A 119 -6.34 -12.36 -0.80
N ARG A 120 -5.53 -13.13 -1.53
CA ARG A 120 -4.50 -12.63 -2.44
C ARG A 120 -5.06 -12.59 -3.86
N TYR A 121 -5.05 -11.41 -4.47
CA TYR A 121 -5.51 -11.17 -5.83
C TYR A 121 -4.31 -11.12 -6.76
N VAL A 122 -3.85 -12.29 -7.18
CA VAL A 122 -2.90 -12.43 -8.29
C VAL A 122 -3.72 -12.40 -9.58
N GLY A 123 -3.65 -11.29 -10.32
CA GLY A 123 -4.30 -11.16 -11.63
C GLY A 123 -3.78 -12.19 -12.63
#